data_AF-A0A1H7T3L9-F1
#
_entry.id   AF-A0A1H7T3L9-F1
#
_cell.length_a   1.000
_cell.length_b   1.000
_cell.length_c   1.000
_cell.angle_alpha   90.00
_cell.angle_beta   90.00
_cell.angle_gamma   90.00
#
_symmetry.space_group_name_H-M   'P 1'
#
loop_
_entity.id
_entity.type
_entity.pdbx_description
1 polymer ?
#
loop_
_entity_poly.entity_id
_entity_poly.type
_entity_poly.pdbx_seq_one_letter_code
_entity_poly.pdbx_strand_id
1 'polypeptide(L)'
;MNGMDVFSYIESAPVEIAVGALHYCSRAFDHAQWPKERRPDIFFEHPSCLPSPEVRKLTLAILAAIEADAKREIDQLDKKTFDAYWDLIGDAGDILDARHPDDGYSENVEKFFRMMDEKWNRPARSLG
;
A
#
# COMPACT_ATOMS: atom_id res chain seq x y z
N MET A 1 -12.58 -15.85 13.19
CA MET A 1 -11.40 -15.98 12.31
C MET A 1 -10.20 -15.89 13.24
N ASN A 2 -9.25 -16.82 13.19
CA ASN A 2 -7.93 -16.59 13.79
C ASN A 2 -7.29 -15.54 12.87
N GLY A 3 -7.59 -14.27 13.12
CA GLY A 3 -7.40 -13.19 12.16
C GLY A 3 -5.92 -12.98 11.88
N MET A 4 -5.59 -12.93 10.59
CA MET A 4 -4.33 -12.36 10.15
C MET A 4 -4.12 -10.98 10.80
N ASP A 5 -2.88 -10.69 11.18
CA ASP A 5 -2.46 -9.37 11.66
C ASP A 5 -1.53 -8.72 10.64
N VAL A 6 -2.04 -7.75 9.88
CA VAL A 6 -1.26 -6.98 8.90
C VAL A 6 -0.13 -6.22 9.58
N PHE A 7 -0.32 -5.76 10.82
CA PHE A 7 0.65 -4.95 11.52
C PHE A 7 1.95 -5.72 11.80
N SER A 8 1.86 -7.02 12.10
CA SER A 8 3.04 -7.89 12.30
C SER A 8 4.01 -7.95 11.10
N TYR A 9 3.54 -7.66 9.88
CA TYR A 9 4.40 -7.63 8.70
C TYR A 9 5.21 -6.34 8.59
N ILE A 10 4.69 -5.24 9.14
CA ILE A 10 5.27 -3.90 8.98
C ILE A 10 5.99 -3.41 10.24
N GLU A 11 5.75 -4.01 11.39
CA GLU A 11 6.23 -3.49 12.68
C GLU A 11 7.76 -3.43 12.81
N SER A 12 8.48 -4.29 12.10
CA SER A 12 9.95 -4.33 12.08
C SER A 12 10.56 -3.65 10.85
N ALA A 13 9.73 -3.21 9.90
CA ALA A 13 10.19 -2.57 8.68
C ALA A 13 10.53 -1.09 8.96
N PRO A 14 11.49 -0.50 8.23
CA PRO A 14 11.66 0.94 8.25
C PRO A 14 10.35 1.63 7.85
N VAL A 15 10.02 2.74 8.51
CA VAL A 15 8.72 3.42 8.38
C VAL A 15 8.35 3.74 6.93
N GLU A 16 9.32 4.18 6.13
CA GLU A 16 9.18 4.49 4.70
C GLU A 16 8.73 3.24 3.89
N ILE A 17 9.26 2.07 4.25
CA ILE A 17 8.94 0.79 3.61
C ILE A 17 7.57 0.30 4.04
N ALA A 18 7.24 0.45 5.33
CA ALA A 18 5.94 0.10 5.90
C ALA A 18 4.81 0.94 5.27
N VAL A 19 4.98 2.27 5.22
CA VAL A 19 4.04 3.21 4.59
C VAL A 19 3.85 2.89 3.12
N GLY A 20 4.95 2.73 2.37
CA GLY A 20 4.89 2.36 0.96
C GLY A 20 4.15 1.04 0.75
N ALA A 21 4.42 0.05 1.60
CA ALA A 21 3.76 -1.25 1.49
C ALA A 21 2.25 -1.17 1.71
N LEU A 22 1.82 -0.48 2.78
CA LEU A 22 0.40 -0.24 3.08
C LEU A 22 -0.30 0.52 1.96
N HIS A 23 0.33 1.56 1.41
CA HIS A 23 -0.21 2.31 0.27
C HIS A 23 -0.52 1.41 -0.92
N TYR A 24 0.43 0.57 -1.34
CA TYR A 24 0.20 -0.34 -2.47
C TYR A 24 -0.76 -1.49 -2.13
N CYS A 25 -0.89 -1.87 -0.85
CA CYS A 25 -1.96 -2.77 -0.41
C CYS A 25 -3.35 -2.15 -0.58
N SER A 26 -3.56 -0.91 -0.13
CA SER A 26 -4.82 -0.19 -0.37
C SER A 26 -5.13 -0.07 -1.86
N ARG A 27 -4.12 0.26 -2.69
CA ARG A 27 -4.31 0.29 -4.15
C ARG A 27 -4.76 -1.04 -4.75
N ALA A 28 -4.24 -2.17 -4.25
CA ALA A 28 -4.65 -3.48 -4.72
C ALA A 28 -6.14 -3.74 -4.45
N PHE A 29 -6.63 -3.31 -3.28
CA PHE A 29 -8.05 -3.37 -2.94
C PHE A 29 -8.90 -2.42 -3.81
N ASP A 30 -8.45 -1.20 -4.05
CA ASP A 30 -9.14 -0.27 -4.95
C ASP A 30 -9.24 -0.83 -6.37
N HIS A 31 -8.13 -1.33 -6.92
CA HIS A 31 -8.09 -1.89 -8.26
C HIS A 31 -8.91 -3.19 -8.35
N ALA A 32 -9.01 -3.98 -7.28
CA ALA A 32 -9.82 -5.20 -7.26
C ALA A 32 -11.31 -4.94 -7.53
N GLN A 33 -11.80 -3.73 -7.26
CA GLN A 33 -13.17 -3.32 -7.56
C GLN A 33 -13.40 -2.99 -9.04
N TRP A 34 -12.33 -2.83 -9.84
CA TRP A 34 -12.42 -2.51 -11.26
C TRP A 34 -12.58 -3.78 -12.11
N PRO A 35 -13.08 -3.69 -13.35
CA PRO A 35 -13.04 -4.81 -14.30
C PRO A 35 -11.59 -5.27 -14.56
N LYS A 36 -11.35 -6.60 -14.58
CA LYS A 36 -10.00 -7.20 -14.71
C LYS A 36 -9.20 -6.63 -15.87
N GLU A 37 -9.85 -6.39 -17.00
CA GLU A 37 -9.23 -5.93 -18.25
C GLU A 37 -8.73 -4.48 -18.17
N ARG A 38 -9.15 -3.73 -17.15
CA ARG A 38 -8.80 -2.32 -16.93
C ARG A 38 -7.92 -2.09 -15.73
N ARG A 39 -7.57 -3.13 -14.97
CA ARG A 39 -6.73 -3.00 -13.78
C ARG A 39 -5.28 -2.72 -14.21
N PRO A 40 -4.71 -1.56 -13.88
CA PRO A 40 -3.30 -1.34 -14.09
C PRO A 40 -2.50 -2.16 -13.07
N ASP A 41 -1.23 -2.40 -13.37
CA ASP A 41 -0.28 -2.94 -12.39
C ASP A 41 -0.29 -2.02 -11.16
N ILE A 42 -0.51 -2.60 -9.98
CA ILE A 42 -0.64 -1.86 -8.71
C ILE A 42 0.62 -1.05 -8.39
N PHE A 43 1.78 -1.48 -8.87
CA PHE A 43 3.06 -0.80 -8.69
C PHE A 43 3.37 0.21 -9.81
N PHE A 44 2.60 0.17 -10.90
CA PHE A 44 2.80 1.06 -12.04
C PHE A 44 1.83 2.23 -11.95
N GLU A 45 2.24 3.24 -11.20
CA GLU A 45 1.52 4.51 -11.10
C GLU A 45 2.04 5.54 -12.11
N HIS A 46 3.37 5.65 -12.26
CA HIS A 46 4.01 6.55 -13.21
C HIS A 46 5.39 6.02 -13.65
N PRO A 47 5.86 6.27 -14.89
CA PRO A 47 7.16 5.78 -15.37
C PRO A 47 8.39 6.20 -14.55
N SER A 48 8.31 7.33 -13.84
CA SER A 48 9.40 7.83 -12.98
C SER A 48 9.28 7.41 -11.52
N CYS A 49 8.27 6.62 -11.17
CA CYS A 49 7.94 6.32 -9.79
C CYS A 49 7.58 4.84 -9.62
N LEU A 50 8.63 4.02 -9.53
CA LEU A 50 8.51 2.62 -9.16
C LEU A 50 8.87 2.48 -7.67
N PRO A 51 8.13 1.64 -6.92
CA PRO A 51 8.49 1.34 -5.54
C PRO A 51 9.88 0.71 -5.46
N SER A 52 10.54 0.88 -4.31
CA SER A 52 11.76 0.13 -4.05
C SER A 52 11.47 -1.38 -4.04
N PRO A 53 12.48 -2.22 -4.31
CA PRO A 53 12.34 -3.68 -4.22
C PRO A 53 11.81 -4.13 -2.86
N GLU A 54 12.18 -3.45 -1.77
CA GLU A 54 11.76 -3.76 -0.40
C GLU A 54 10.27 -3.46 -0.20
N VAL A 55 9.77 -2.31 -0.67
CA VAL A 55 8.34 -1.97 -0.65
C VAL A 55 7.57 -3.03 -1.43
N ARG A 56 8.00 -3.31 -2.66
CA ARG A 56 7.32 -4.30 -3.52
C ARG A 56 7.27 -5.68 -2.87
N LYS A 57 8.38 -6.13 -2.28
CA LYS A 57 8.45 -7.42 -1.59
C LYS A 57 7.50 -7.47 -0.39
N LEU A 58 7.45 -6.40 0.40
CA LEU A 58 6.59 -6.33 1.58
C LEU A 58 5.10 -6.27 1.19
N THR A 59 4.73 -5.43 0.22
CA THR A 59 3.37 -5.40 -0.34
C THR A 59 2.92 -6.78 -0.79
N LEU A 60 3.72 -7.46 -1.61
CA LEU A 60 3.38 -8.79 -2.12
C LEU A 60 3.23 -9.82 -1.00
N ALA A 61 4.06 -9.75 0.05
CA ALA A 61 3.95 -10.63 1.20
C ALA A 61 2.65 -10.43 1.97
N ILE A 62 2.23 -9.18 2.17
CA ILE A 62 0.96 -8.84 2.84
C ILE A 62 -0.23 -9.32 1.99
N LEU A 63 -0.25 -9.00 0.68
CA LEU A 63 -1.34 -9.40 -0.20
C LEU A 63 -1.47 -10.94 -0.29
N ALA A 64 -0.36 -11.65 -0.42
CA ALA A 64 -0.36 -13.11 -0.46
C ALA A 64 -0.86 -13.72 0.87
N ALA A 65 -0.53 -13.10 2.01
CA ALA A 65 -1.01 -13.54 3.31
C ALA A 65 -2.53 -13.34 3.46
N ILE A 66 -3.06 -12.20 2.98
CA ILE A 66 -4.51 -11.94 2.94
C ILE A 66 -5.20 -13.01 2.08
N GLU A 67 -4.70 -13.28 0.88
CA GLU A 67 -5.30 -14.28 -0.02
C GLU A 67 -5.23 -15.70 0.56
N ALA A 68 -4.14 -16.04 1.26
CA ALA A 68 -3.99 -17.32 1.94
C ALA A 68 -4.97 -17.48 3.12
N ASP A 69 -5.17 -16.43 3.92
CA ASP A 69 -6.13 -16.41 5.04
C ASP A 69 -7.57 -16.49 4.52
N ALA A 70 -7.89 -15.70 3.49
CA ALA A 70 -9.20 -15.68 2.84
C ALA A 70 -9.48 -16.92 1.98
N LYS A 71 -8.43 -17.67 1.62
CA LYS A 71 -8.46 -18.79 0.66
C LYS A 71 -9.04 -18.40 -0.71
N ARG A 72 -8.85 -17.15 -1.10
CA ARG A 72 -9.42 -16.51 -2.29
C ARG A 72 -8.54 -15.36 -2.73
N GLU A 73 -8.56 -15.08 -4.03
CA GLU A 73 -7.97 -13.85 -4.57
C GLU A 73 -8.73 -12.62 -4.06
N ILE A 74 -8.04 -11.49 -3.91
CA ILE A 74 -8.62 -10.24 -3.36
C ILE A 74 -9.86 -9.78 -4.14
N ASP A 75 -9.87 -10.00 -5.45
CA ASP A 75 -10.98 -9.62 -6.33
C ASP A 75 -12.15 -10.62 -6.36
N GLN A 76 -12.05 -11.70 -5.58
CA GLN A 76 -13.09 -12.72 -5.38
C GLN A 76 -13.67 -12.69 -3.96
N LEU A 77 -13.22 -11.74 -3.13
CA LEU A 77 -13.71 -11.57 -1.78
C LEU A 77 -15.17 -11.08 -1.80
N ASP A 78 -15.98 -11.61 -0.88
CA ASP A 78 -17.27 -11.01 -0.59
C ASP A 78 -17.07 -9.66 0.13
N LYS A 79 -18.10 -8.80 0.07
CA LYS A 79 -18.02 -7.45 0.64
C LYS A 79 -17.59 -7.43 2.11
N LYS A 80 -18.10 -8.35 2.93
CA LYS A 80 -17.79 -8.35 4.37
C LYS A 80 -16.32 -8.68 4.60
N THR A 81 -15.80 -9.67 3.88
CA THR A 81 -14.39 -10.07 3.96
C THR A 81 -13.48 -8.98 3.40
N PHE A 82 -13.87 -8.35 2.28
CA PHE A 82 -13.16 -7.22 1.71
C PHE A 82 -13.05 -6.05 2.68
N ASP A 83 -14.18 -5.60 3.24
CA ASP A 83 -14.23 -4.49 4.20
C ASP A 83 -13.37 -4.80 5.44
N ALA A 84 -13.41 -6.03 5.94
CA ALA A 84 -12.61 -6.43 7.10
C ALA A 84 -11.09 -6.32 6.87
N TYR A 85 -10.58 -6.72 5.70
CA TYR A 85 -9.15 -6.56 5.40
C TYR A 85 -8.78 -5.12 5.05
N TRP A 86 -9.69 -4.38 4.42
CA TRP A 86 -9.51 -2.94 4.21
C TRP A 86 -9.33 -2.20 5.53
N ASP A 87 -10.19 -2.48 6.51
CA ASP A 87 -10.11 -1.91 7.85
C ASP A 87 -8.81 -2.35 8.55
N LEU A 88 -8.39 -3.62 8.44
CA LEU A 88 -7.12 -4.09 9.01
C LEU A 88 -5.88 -3.37 8.43
N ILE A 89 -5.89 -3.04 7.13
CA ILE A 89 -4.82 -2.25 6.50
C ILE A 89 -4.83 -0.83 7.06
N GLY A 90 -6.01 -0.23 7.25
CA GLY A 90 -6.18 1.08 7.88
C GLY A 90 -5.68 1.10 9.32
N ASP A 91 -6.14 0.16 10.15
CA ASP A 91 -5.73 0.00 11.55
C ASP A 91 -4.21 -0.17 11.67
N ALA A 92 -3.59 -0.94 10.78
CA ALA A 92 -2.12 -1.09 10.75
C ALA A 92 -1.42 0.24 10.46
N GLY A 93 -1.99 1.08 9.60
CA GLY A 93 -1.54 2.45 9.34
C GLY A 93 -1.66 3.37 10.56
N ASP A 94 -2.79 3.31 11.26
CA ASP A 94 -3.05 4.09 12.48
C ASP A 94 -2.11 3.69 13.63
N ILE A 95 -1.86 2.38 13.80
CA ILE A 95 -0.88 1.89 14.79
C ILE A 95 0.53 2.37 14.44
N LEU A 96 0.90 2.37 13.16
CA LEU A 96 2.19 2.86 12.71
C LEU A 96 2.36 4.36 13.00
N ASP A 97 1.34 5.18 12.69
CA ASP A 97 1.32 6.61 13.03
C ASP A 97 1.46 6.84 14.56
N ALA A 98 0.70 6.11 15.37
CA ALA A 98 0.74 6.25 16.83
C ALA A 98 2.09 5.87 17.46
N ARG A 99 2.87 4.97 16.83
CA ARG A 99 4.24 4.62 17.27
C ARG A 99 5.29 5.64 16.84
N HIS A 100 4.92 6.50 15.89
CA HIS A 100 5.77 7.49 15.26
C HIS A 100 5.17 8.91 15.36
N PRO A 101 4.83 9.40 16.59
CA PRO A 101 4.12 10.67 16.77
C PRO A 101 5.00 11.91 16.58
N ASP A 102 6.32 11.80 16.81
CA ASP A 102 7.26 12.93 16.91
C ASP A 102 8.30 12.99 15.77
N ASP A 103 8.37 11.96 14.94
CA ASP A 103 9.21 11.91 13.73
C ASP A 103 8.56 12.63 12.55
N GLY A 104 7.45 13.33 12.80
CA GLY A 104 6.64 13.96 11.77
C GLY A 104 6.13 12.92 10.81
N TYR A 105 5.67 11.74 11.28
CA TYR A 105 5.17 10.68 10.40
C TYR A 105 4.07 11.18 9.47
N SER A 106 3.09 11.93 9.98
CA SER A 106 2.09 12.61 9.13
C SER A 106 2.76 13.57 8.15
N GLU A 107 3.79 14.30 8.58
CA GLU A 107 4.61 15.20 7.75
C GLU A 107 5.50 14.46 6.75
N ASN A 108 5.95 13.24 7.03
CA ASN A 108 6.82 12.36 6.24
C ASN A 108 6.00 11.51 5.27
N VAL A 109 4.78 11.14 5.63
CA VAL A 109 3.74 10.59 4.76
C VAL A 109 3.29 11.69 3.81
N GLU A 110 2.99 12.90 4.30
CA GLU A 110 2.73 14.06 3.44
C GLU A 110 3.96 14.45 2.63
N LYS A 111 5.20 14.31 3.13
CA LYS A 111 6.43 14.58 2.39
C LYS A 111 6.74 13.46 1.42
N PHE A 112 6.36 12.22 1.70
CA PHE A 112 6.42 11.11 0.78
C PHE A 112 5.43 11.38 -0.35
N PHE A 113 4.15 11.67 -0.05
CA PHE A 113 3.16 12.07 -1.04
C PHE A 113 3.54 13.37 -1.75
N ARG A 114 4.12 14.38 -1.09
CA ARG A 114 4.65 15.61 -1.72
C ARG A 114 5.89 15.33 -2.56
N MET A 115 6.79 14.44 -2.16
CA MET A 115 7.94 14.02 -2.95
C MET A 115 7.47 13.25 -4.19
N MET A 116 6.44 12.42 -4.04
CA MET A 116 5.75 11.76 -5.14
C MET A 116 5.16 12.83 -6.06
N ASP A 117 4.40 13.80 -5.54
CA ASP A 117 3.78 14.93 -6.26
C ASP A 117 4.78 15.90 -6.93
N GLU A 118 5.91 16.22 -6.29
CA GLU A 118 6.95 17.11 -6.83
C GLU A 118 7.78 16.41 -7.92
N LYS A 119 8.03 15.10 -7.78
CA LYS A 119 8.58 14.29 -8.88
C LYS A 119 7.56 14.10 -10.01
N TRP A 120 6.28 14.14 -9.70
CA TRP A 120 5.12 13.96 -10.57
C TRP A 120 4.75 15.21 -11.39
N ASN A 121 4.99 16.42 -10.88
CA ASN A 121 4.61 17.68 -11.54
C ASN A 121 5.76 18.44 -12.22
N ARG A 122 6.92 17.78 -12.45
CA ARG A 122 7.95 18.38 -13.32
C ARG A 122 7.43 18.37 -14.76
N PRO A 123 7.22 19.53 -15.41
CA PRO A 123 6.91 19.54 -16.83
C PRO A 123 8.03 18.80 -17.56
N ALA A 124 7.65 17.90 -18.46
CA ALA A 124 8.59 17.20 -19.33
C ALA A 124 9.56 18.24 -19.87
N ARG A 125 10.84 18.15 -19.47
CA ARG A 125 11.87 18.95 -20.12
C ARG A 125 11.76 18.60 -21.59
N SER A 126 11.34 19.58 -22.39
CA SER A 126 11.44 19.54 -23.83
C SER A 126 12.84 19.05 -24.16
N LEU A 127 12.92 17.81 -24.66
CA LEU A 127 14.12 17.28 -25.25
C LEU A 127 14.32 18.09 -26.54
N GLY A 128 15.09 19.17 -26.41
CA GLY A 128 15.71 19.87 -27.53
C GLY A 128 16.88 19.07 -28.07
#